data_AF-A0A538DNU0-F1
#
_entry.id   AF-A0A538DNU0-F1
#
_cell.length_a   1.000
_cell.length_b   1.000
_cell.length_c   1.000
_cell.angle_alpha   90.00
_cell.angle_beta   90.00
_cell.angle_gamma   90.00
#
_symmetry.space_group_name_H-M   'P 1'
#
loop_
_entity.id
_entity.type
_entity.pdbx_description
1 polymer ?
#
loop_
_entity_poly.entity_id
_entity_poly.type
_entity_poly.pdbx_seq_one_letter_code
_entity_poly.pdbx_strand_id
1 'polypeptide(L)'
;MAIQYGVSAVLTTGDFLLRLVDVAKQLGYDPIRDLKLRAIPNIGDAELLTKTFGLEYFKTYGFHEVGNIAVECTEHDGLHIFEDAFIIQIVDPETGEPMPDGELGSVCATEVCKTGSPQFRYNIMDLSYLYPPGQCACGSWLRRMGPFAGRGDNMVKLRGVNIWPEAVGDIACSVDGTLPDFFVRAVRANNRDELVISVVSDRDPSTFADMRTEIERRLQQQLGVKIAAVVVRPGEIDDLTG
;
A
#
# COMPACT_ATOMS: atom_id res chain seq x y z
N MET A 1 -23.89 -1.45 10.21
CA MET A 1 -24.26 -1.22 8.80
C MET A 1 -24.15 -2.48 7.96
N ALA A 2 -22.96 -3.10 7.80
CA ALA A 2 -22.80 -4.30 6.97
C ALA A 2 -23.71 -5.49 7.34
N ILE A 3 -23.85 -5.79 8.64
CA ILE A 3 -24.75 -6.85 9.16
C ILE A 3 -26.22 -6.52 8.86
N GLN A 4 -26.63 -5.28 9.16
CA GLN A 4 -28.01 -4.82 8.97
C GLN A 4 -28.46 -4.87 7.51
N TYR A 5 -27.59 -4.52 6.57
CA TYR A 5 -27.89 -4.55 5.14
C TYR A 5 -27.57 -5.91 4.47
N GLY A 6 -27.04 -6.89 5.20
CA GLY A 6 -26.71 -8.20 4.65
C GLY A 6 -25.69 -8.14 3.52
N VAL A 7 -24.65 -7.31 3.67
CA VAL A 7 -23.60 -7.12 2.66
C VAL A 7 -22.94 -8.45 2.30
N SER A 8 -22.75 -8.69 0.99
CA SER A 8 -22.18 -9.93 0.44
C SER A 8 -20.74 -9.80 -0.06
N ALA A 9 -20.22 -8.58 -0.23
CA ALA A 9 -18.83 -8.33 -0.61
C ALA A 9 -18.34 -7.00 -0.04
N VAL A 10 -17.06 -6.92 0.30
CA VAL A 10 -16.42 -5.70 0.80
C VAL A 10 -15.09 -5.49 0.08
N LEU A 11 -14.90 -4.27 -0.43
CA LEU A 11 -13.67 -3.78 -1.07
C LEU A 11 -13.14 -2.60 -0.26
N THR A 12 -11.91 -2.72 0.22
CA THR A 12 -11.14 -1.76 1.02
C THR A 12 -9.68 -2.23 1.08
N THR A 13 -8.93 -1.91 2.14
CA THR A 13 -7.60 -2.47 2.40
C THR A 13 -7.65 -3.62 3.39
N GLY A 14 -6.76 -4.60 3.23
CA GLY A 14 -6.65 -5.76 4.11
C GLY A 14 -6.51 -5.39 5.58
N ASP A 15 -5.63 -4.44 5.90
CA ASP A 15 -5.44 -3.96 7.28
C ASP A 15 -6.71 -3.38 7.89
N PHE A 16 -7.50 -2.66 7.07
CA PHE A 16 -8.76 -2.10 7.53
C PHE A 16 -9.81 -3.19 7.76
N LEU A 17 -9.84 -4.24 6.93
CA LEU A 17 -10.69 -5.42 7.17
C LEU A 17 -10.32 -6.13 8.48
N LEU A 18 -9.04 -6.31 8.77
CA LEU A 18 -8.58 -6.91 10.02
C LEU A 18 -8.98 -6.05 11.22
N ARG A 19 -8.86 -4.71 11.09
CA ARG A 19 -9.36 -3.77 12.09
C ARG A 19 -10.87 -3.90 12.32
N LEU A 20 -11.67 -4.06 11.26
CA LEU A 20 -13.11 -4.27 11.36
C LEU A 20 -13.45 -5.58 12.07
N VAL A 21 -12.67 -6.63 11.83
CA VAL A 21 -12.80 -7.91 12.53
C VAL A 21 -12.58 -7.77 14.03
N ASP A 22 -11.53 -7.05 14.44
CA ASP A 22 -11.26 -6.81 15.86
C ASP A 22 -12.42 -6.06 16.54
N VAL A 23 -12.95 -5.03 15.88
CA VAL A 23 -14.09 -4.26 16.37
C VAL A 23 -15.36 -5.12 16.41
N ALA A 24 -15.61 -5.96 15.39
CA ALA A 24 -16.76 -6.86 15.37
C ALA A 24 -16.73 -7.82 16.57
N LYS A 25 -15.56 -8.43 16.86
CA LYS A 25 -15.36 -9.31 18.03
C LYS A 25 -15.60 -8.57 19.35
N GLN A 26 -15.11 -7.34 19.50
CA GLN A 26 -15.36 -6.52 20.69
C GLN A 26 -16.85 -6.22 20.91
N LEU A 27 -17.61 -6.11 19.83
CA LEU A 27 -19.07 -5.92 19.85
C LEU A 27 -19.85 -7.24 20.01
N GLY A 28 -19.17 -8.38 20.16
CA GLY A 28 -19.79 -9.70 20.34
C GLY A 28 -20.22 -10.39 19.04
N TYR A 29 -19.81 -9.87 17.88
CA TYR A 29 -20.05 -10.51 16.59
C TYR A 29 -18.90 -11.44 16.19
N ASP A 30 -19.26 -12.56 15.58
CA ASP A 30 -18.35 -13.47 14.91
C ASP A 30 -18.27 -13.08 13.42
N PRO A 31 -17.10 -12.68 12.90
CA PRO A 31 -16.96 -12.24 11.51
C PRO A 31 -17.33 -13.30 10.47
N ILE A 32 -17.17 -14.59 10.76
CA ILE A 32 -17.46 -15.68 9.80
C ILE A 32 -18.95 -16.00 9.83
N ARG A 33 -19.53 -16.07 11.03
CA ARG A 33 -20.95 -16.45 11.20
C ARG A 33 -21.90 -15.28 10.94
N ASP A 34 -21.54 -14.09 11.41
CA ASP A 34 -22.46 -12.95 11.48
C ASP A 34 -22.29 -11.99 10.29
N LEU A 35 -21.14 -11.99 9.60
CA LEU A 35 -20.98 -11.30 8.32
C LEU A 35 -21.32 -12.28 7.18
N LYS A 36 -22.32 -11.95 6.36
CA LYS A 36 -22.76 -12.79 5.22
C LYS A 36 -21.93 -12.57 3.95
N LEU A 37 -20.63 -12.32 4.12
CA LEU A 37 -19.72 -12.08 3.02
C LEU A 37 -19.56 -13.36 2.17
N ARG A 38 -19.35 -13.17 0.88
CA ARG A 38 -19.13 -14.23 -0.11
C ARG A 38 -17.87 -14.03 -0.92
N ALA A 39 -17.38 -12.80 -1.01
CA ALA A 39 -16.14 -12.47 -1.72
C ALA A 39 -15.45 -11.25 -1.09
N ILE A 40 -14.13 -11.27 -1.09
CA ILE A 40 -13.26 -10.22 -0.52
C ILE A 40 -12.23 -9.82 -1.59
N PRO A 41 -12.62 -9.10 -2.65
CA PRO A 41 -11.67 -8.57 -3.63
C PRO A 41 -10.91 -7.40 -3.02
N ASN A 42 -9.63 -7.55 -2.67
CA ASN A 42 -8.90 -6.54 -1.91
C ASN A 42 -7.39 -6.52 -2.21
N ILE A 43 -6.71 -5.54 -1.61
CA ILE A 43 -5.25 -5.45 -1.49
C ILE A 43 -4.86 -5.82 -0.05
N GLY A 44 -3.88 -6.71 0.14
CA GLY A 44 -3.41 -7.11 1.47
C GLY A 44 -2.91 -8.56 1.53
N ASP A 45 -2.73 -9.05 2.75
CA ASP A 45 -2.32 -10.43 3.02
C ASP A 45 -3.48 -11.40 2.75
N ALA A 46 -3.42 -12.06 1.59
CA ALA A 46 -4.45 -12.97 1.13
C ALA A 46 -4.64 -14.18 2.07
N GLU A 47 -3.57 -14.74 2.63
CA GLU A 47 -3.64 -15.91 3.49
C GLU A 47 -4.31 -15.56 4.82
N LEU A 48 -3.87 -14.45 5.44
CA LEU A 48 -4.43 -13.98 6.69
C LEU A 48 -5.91 -13.62 6.56
N LEU A 49 -6.30 -12.95 5.48
CA LEU A 49 -7.69 -12.57 5.23
C LEU A 49 -8.57 -13.78 4.91
N THR A 50 -8.08 -14.72 4.10
CA THR A 50 -8.78 -15.99 3.82
C THR A 50 -9.06 -16.74 5.12
N LYS A 51 -8.06 -16.87 5.99
CA LYS A 51 -8.21 -17.53 7.30
C LYS A 51 -9.15 -16.79 8.24
N THR A 52 -9.12 -15.47 8.21
CA THR A 52 -9.90 -14.62 9.13
C THR A 52 -11.40 -14.66 8.80
N PHE A 53 -11.75 -14.68 7.51
CA PHE A 53 -13.14 -14.64 7.06
C PHE A 53 -13.69 -16.01 6.65
N GLY A 54 -12.84 -17.02 6.44
CA GLY A 54 -13.27 -18.33 5.96
C GLY A 54 -13.82 -18.28 4.53
N LEU A 55 -13.33 -17.35 3.71
CA LEU A 55 -13.81 -17.06 2.36
C LEU A 55 -12.65 -16.95 1.39
N GLU A 56 -12.93 -17.23 0.12
CA GLU A 56 -12.00 -17.04 -0.97
C GLU A 56 -11.65 -15.54 -1.13
N TYR A 57 -10.35 -15.27 -1.21
CA TYR A 57 -9.79 -13.94 -1.33
C TYR A 57 -9.29 -13.71 -2.75
N PHE A 58 -9.73 -12.63 -3.40
CA PHE A 58 -9.30 -12.29 -4.75
C PHE A 58 -8.38 -11.07 -4.69
N LYS A 59 -7.13 -11.21 -5.16
CA LYS A 59 -6.25 -10.04 -5.23
C LYS A 59 -6.76 -9.06 -6.28
N THR A 60 -6.73 -7.78 -5.92
CA THR A 60 -6.95 -6.66 -6.85
C THR A 60 -5.68 -5.85 -6.96
N TYR A 61 -5.46 -5.21 -8.10
CA TYR A 61 -4.37 -4.27 -8.30
C TYR A 61 -4.88 -2.96 -8.87
N GLY A 62 -4.44 -1.87 -8.26
CA GLY A 62 -4.84 -0.51 -8.59
C GLY A 62 -4.18 0.51 -7.67
N PHE A 63 -4.26 1.78 -8.06
CA PHE A 63 -3.72 2.91 -7.30
C PHE A 63 -4.56 4.15 -7.56
N HIS A 64 -4.39 5.18 -6.72
CA HIS A 64 -5.32 6.32 -6.66
C HIS A 64 -5.44 7.07 -7.99
N GLU A 65 -4.35 7.19 -8.74
CA GLU A 65 -4.26 7.93 -9.99
C GLU A 65 -5.11 7.32 -11.10
N VAL A 66 -5.29 6.00 -11.12
CA VAL A 66 -5.97 5.27 -12.22
C VAL A 66 -7.09 4.32 -11.77
N GLY A 67 -7.33 4.18 -10.47
CA GLY A 67 -8.33 3.25 -9.93
C GLY A 67 -7.89 1.79 -10.01
N ASN A 68 -8.86 0.89 -10.21
CA ASN A 68 -8.63 -0.56 -10.21
C ASN A 68 -8.32 -1.06 -11.63
N ILE A 69 -7.14 -1.64 -11.82
CA ILE A 69 -6.58 -2.06 -13.10
C ILE A 69 -6.84 -3.54 -13.38
N ALA A 70 -6.71 -4.38 -12.35
CA ALA A 70 -6.75 -5.82 -12.52
C ALA A 70 -7.30 -6.56 -11.30
N VAL A 71 -7.82 -7.77 -11.51
CA VAL A 71 -8.35 -8.64 -10.44
C VAL A 71 -8.11 -10.13 -10.74
N GLU A 72 -7.84 -10.93 -9.71
CA GLU A 72 -7.79 -12.40 -9.83
C GLU A 72 -9.16 -13.00 -10.20
N CYS A 73 -9.14 -14.15 -10.86
CA CYS A 73 -10.29 -15.04 -11.01
C CYS A 73 -10.18 -16.25 -10.07
N THR A 74 -11.13 -17.19 -10.15
CA THR A 74 -11.17 -18.43 -9.35
C THR A 74 -9.98 -19.36 -9.56
N GLU A 75 -9.20 -19.16 -10.63
CA GLU A 75 -8.00 -19.96 -10.87
C GLU A 75 -6.80 -19.50 -10.02
N HIS A 76 -6.87 -18.29 -9.43
CA HIS A 76 -5.77 -17.66 -8.68
C HIS A 76 -4.39 -17.68 -9.39
N ASP A 77 -4.39 -17.70 -10.72
CA ASP A 77 -3.21 -17.70 -11.58
C ASP A 77 -3.11 -16.37 -12.34
N GLY A 78 -2.73 -15.32 -11.62
CA GLY A 78 -2.57 -13.97 -12.15
C GLY A 78 -3.85 -13.12 -12.12
N LEU A 79 -3.67 -11.81 -12.28
CA LEU A 79 -4.74 -10.82 -12.25
C LEU A 79 -5.09 -10.44 -13.69
N HIS A 80 -6.37 -10.58 -14.07
CA HIS A 80 -6.87 -10.12 -15.37
C HIS A 80 -6.91 -8.61 -15.44
N ILE A 81 -6.24 -8.05 -16.45
CA ILE A 81 -6.23 -6.62 -16.73
C ILE A 81 -7.53 -6.25 -17.44
N PHE A 82 -8.17 -5.16 -17.03
CA PHE A 82 -9.32 -4.58 -17.75
C PHE A 82 -8.83 -3.84 -19.00
N GLU A 83 -8.45 -4.59 -20.03
CA GLU A 83 -7.84 -4.09 -21.28
C GLU A 83 -8.77 -3.17 -22.09
N ASP A 84 -10.06 -3.13 -21.77
CA ASP A 84 -11.02 -2.17 -22.29
C ASP A 84 -10.82 -0.75 -21.71
N ALA A 85 -10.26 -0.65 -20.51
CA ALA A 85 -10.02 0.62 -19.80
C ALA A 85 -8.55 1.00 -19.64
N PHE A 86 -7.63 0.03 -19.71
CA PHE A 86 -6.20 0.23 -19.44
C PHE A 86 -5.31 -0.45 -20.47
N ILE A 87 -4.23 0.23 -20.86
CA ILE A 87 -3.08 -0.37 -21.53
C ILE A 87 -1.96 -0.46 -20.50
N ILE A 88 -1.54 -1.69 -20.18
CA ILE A 88 -0.49 -1.97 -19.20
C ILE A 88 0.78 -2.44 -19.89
N GLN A 89 1.90 -1.83 -19.51
CA GLN A 89 3.23 -2.20 -19.95
C GLN A 89 4.09 -2.47 -18.71
N ILE A 90 5.02 -3.42 -18.84
CA ILE A 90 6.11 -3.60 -17.87
C ILE A 90 7.34 -2.96 -18.49
N VAL A 91 7.96 -2.04 -17.77
CA VAL A 91 9.12 -1.28 -18.25
C VAL A 91 10.26 -1.38 -17.25
N ASP A 92 11.48 -1.26 -17.75
CA ASP A 92 12.65 -1.11 -16.90
C ASP A 92 12.52 0.19 -16.07
N PRO A 93 12.71 0.15 -14.74
CA PRO A 93 12.48 1.32 -13.89
C PRO A 93 13.42 2.50 -14.15
N GLU A 94 14.62 2.24 -14.67
CA GLU A 94 15.66 3.26 -14.90
C GLU A 94 15.55 3.85 -16.31
N THR A 95 15.39 2.98 -17.30
CA THR A 95 15.43 3.36 -18.73
C THR A 95 14.05 3.62 -19.31
N GLY A 96 12.98 3.06 -18.72
CA GLY A 96 11.61 3.16 -19.23
C GLY A 96 11.33 2.30 -20.47
N GLU A 97 12.29 1.47 -20.88
CA GLU A 97 12.18 0.56 -22.03
C GLU A 97 11.29 -0.65 -21.69
N PRO A 98 10.50 -1.19 -22.64
CA PRO A 98 9.65 -2.36 -22.39
C PRO A 98 10.44 -3.61 -21.99
N MET A 99 9.96 -4.30 -20.98
CA MET A 99 10.49 -5.60 -20.54
C MET A 99 9.78 -6.76 -21.27
N PRO A 100 10.48 -7.90 -21.50
CA PRO A 100 9.84 -9.12 -22.00
C PRO A 100 8.77 -9.67 -21.04
N ASP A 101 7.83 -10.44 -21.56
CA ASP A 101 6.85 -11.15 -20.74
C ASP A 101 7.53 -12.14 -19.79
N GLY A 102 7.01 -12.22 -18.56
CA GLY A 102 7.56 -13.00 -17.47
C GLY A 102 8.70 -12.32 -16.70
N GLU A 103 9.30 -11.27 -17.25
CA GLU A 103 10.36 -10.51 -16.57
C GLU A 103 9.79 -9.46 -15.63
N LEU A 104 10.43 -9.31 -14.47
CA LEU A 104 10.03 -8.34 -13.46
C LEU A 104 10.46 -6.92 -13.86
N GLY A 105 9.54 -5.97 -13.83
CA GLY A 105 9.81 -4.57 -14.07
C GLY A 105 8.73 -3.68 -13.48
N SER A 106 8.82 -2.37 -13.74
CA SER A 106 7.84 -1.40 -13.26
C SER A 106 6.57 -1.40 -14.10
N VAL A 107 5.42 -1.35 -13.43
CA VAL A 107 4.12 -1.20 -14.06
C VAL A 107 3.95 0.23 -14.58
N CYS A 108 3.70 0.34 -15.88
CA CYS A 108 3.40 1.58 -16.58
C CYS A 108 1.98 1.51 -17.14
N ALA A 109 1.11 2.43 -16.70
CA ALA A 109 -0.31 2.42 -17.03
C ALA A 109 -0.71 3.55 -17.97
N THR A 110 -1.61 3.26 -18.90
CA THR A 110 -2.32 4.26 -19.72
C THR A 110 -3.82 4.03 -19.62
N GLU A 111 -4.57 5.06 -19.24
CA GLU A 111 -6.03 5.05 -19.15
C GLU A 111 -6.65 5.47 -20.49
N VAL A 112 -7.58 4.68 -21.02
CA VAL A 112 -8.24 4.99 -22.31
C VAL A 112 -9.68 5.50 -22.16
N CYS A 113 -10.33 5.25 -21.01
CA CYS A 113 -11.73 5.63 -20.79
C CYS A 113 -11.95 6.89 -19.94
N LYS A 114 -10.95 7.31 -19.15
CA LYS A 114 -11.10 8.43 -18.20
C LYS A 114 -10.97 9.77 -18.90
N THR A 115 -11.90 10.70 -18.65
CA THR A 115 -11.93 12.02 -19.33
C THR A 115 -11.43 13.18 -18.49
N GLY A 116 -11.44 13.08 -17.15
CA GLY A 116 -11.08 14.18 -16.26
C GLY A 116 -9.58 14.39 -16.09
N SER A 117 -8.86 13.33 -15.72
CA SER A 117 -7.40 13.33 -15.55
C SER A 117 -6.83 11.96 -15.93
N PRO A 118 -6.87 11.60 -17.22
CA PRO A 118 -6.30 10.35 -17.70
C PRO A 118 -4.78 10.37 -17.56
N GLN A 119 -4.25 9.24 -17.12
CA GLN A 119 -2.81 8.99 -17.10
C GLN A 119 -2.35 8.34 -18.41
N PHE A 120 -1.22 8.80 -18.96
CA PHE A 120 -0.60 8.24 -20.16
C PHE A 120 0.83 7.84 -19.86
N ARG A 121 1.17 6.57 -20.10
CA ARG A 121 2.46 5.97 -19.75
C ARG A 121 2.94 6.36 -18.35
N TYR A 122 2.03 6.33 -17.38
CA TYR A 122 2.33 6.67 -16.00
C TYR A 122 3.05 5.51 -15.33
N ASN A 123 4.32 5.72 -15.02
CA ASN A 123 5.16 4.77 -14.31
C ASN A 123 4.95 4.93 -12.80
N ILE A 124 4.26 3.98 -12.18
CA ILE A 124 3.95 4.03 -10.74
C ILE A 124 5.12 3.52 -9.88
N MET A 125 6.16 2.91 -10.47
CA MET A 125 7.27 2.25 -9.78
C MET A 125 6.87 1.02 -8.94
N ASP A 126 5.64 0.52 -9.10
CA ASP A 126 5.22 -0.78 -8.57
C ASP A 126 5.77 -1.89 -9.47
N LEU A 127 6.44 -2.90 -8.89
CA LEU A 127 7.04 -4.00 -9.62
C LEU A 127 6.04 -5.13 -9.88
N SER A 128 6.00 -5.62 -11.11
CA SER A 128 5.22 -6.78 -11.53
C SER A 128 5.77 -7.34 -12.86
N TYR A 129 5.06 -8.29 -13.45
CA TYR A 129 5.37 -8.85 -14.76
C TYR A 129 4.08 -9.15 -15.52
N LEU A 130 4.15 -9.28 -16.84
CA LEU A 130 3.04 -9.75 -17.66
C LEU A 130 3.18 -11.24 -17.93
N TYR A 131 2.08 -11.97 -17.86
CA TYR A 131 2.05 -13.31 -18.39
C TYR A 131 2.06 -13.25 -19.92
N PRO A 132 2.64 -14.28 -20.59
CA PRO A 132 2.48 -14.46 -22.02
C PRO A 132 1.01 -14.43 -22.44
N PRO A 133 0.68 -13.93 -23.65
CA PRO A 133 -0.68 -13.96 -24.15
C PRO A 133 -1.22 -15.39 -24.18
N GLY A 134 -2.46 -15.57 -23.75
CA GLY A 134 -3.12 -16.87 -23.74
C GLY A 134 -4.43 -16.85 -22.98
N GLN A 135 -5.32 -17.78 -23.30
CA GLN A 135 -6.58 -17.94 -22.59
C GLN A 135 -6.31 -18.51 -21.19
N CYS A 136 -6.89 -17.89 -20.17
CA CYS A 136 -6.88 -18.44 -18.82
C CYS A 136 -7.82 -19.65 -18.72
N ALA A 137 -7.57 -20.56 -17.78
CA ALA A 137 -8.42 -21.72 -17.52
C ALA A 137 -9.87 -21.34 -17.14
N CYS A 138 -10.09 -20.12 -16.63
CA CYS A 138 -11.44 -19.58 -16.39
C CYS A 138 -12.21 -19.25 -17.70
N GLY A 139 -11.54 -19.31 -18.86
CA GLY A 139 -12.10 -19.00 -20.18
C GLY A 139 -11.86 -17.56 -20.65
N SER A 140 -11.35 -16.66 -19.79
CA SER A 140 -11.05 -15.27 -20.14
C SER A 140 -9.85 -15.15 -21.08
N TRP A 141 -9.96 -14.24 -22.05
CA TRP A 141 -8.89 -13.84 -22.96
C TRP A 141 -8.14 -12.58 -22.52
N LEU A 142 -8.60 -11.93 -21.44
CA LEU A 142 -7.93 -10.75 -20.89
C LEU A 142 -6.53 -11.13 -20.45
N ARG A 143 -5.55 -10.33 -20.88
CA ARG A 143 -4.16 -10.49 -20.49
C ARG A 143 -4.02 -10.45 -18.97
N ARG A 144 -3.09 -11.24 -18.46
CA ARG A 144 -2.85 -11.38 -17.02
C ARG A 144 -1.54 -10.70 -16.63
N MET A 145 -1.53 -10.10 -15.45
CA MET A 145 -0.31 -9.65 -14.78
C MET A 145 -0.06 -10.43 -13.50
N GLY A 146 1.19 -10.47 -13.08
CA GLY A 146 1.59 -10.94 -11.77
C GLY A 146 1.01 -10.06 -10.64
N PRO A 147 1.13 -10.51 -9.39
CA PRO A 147 0.80 -9.67 -8.25
C PRO A 147 1.77 -8.49 -8.13
N PHE A 148 1.46 -7.55 -7.23
CA PHE A 148 2.40 -6.54 -6.77
C PHE A 148 3.58 -7.24 -6.06
N ALA A 149 4.79 -7.03 -6.58
CA ALA A 149 6.02 -7.67 -6.09
C ALA A 149 6.88 -6.74 -5.21
N GLY A 150 6.41 -5.53 -4.93
CA GLY A 150 7.17 -4.48 -4.25
C GLY A 150 7.30 -3.25 -5.12
N ARG A 151 8.22 -2.35 -4.76
CA ARG A 151 8.49 -1.13 -5.51
C ARG A 151 9.93 -1.06 -5.97
N GLY A 152 10.13 -0.45 -7.13
CA GLY A 152 11.43 -0.11 -7.68
C GLY A 152 11.99 1.21 -7.15
N ASP A 153 11.27 1.88 -6.25
CA ASP A 153 11.70 3.08 -5.54
C ASP A 153 11.63 2.89 -4.01
N ASN A 154 11.98 3.93 -3.25
CA ASN A 154 11.99 3.90 -1.79
C ASN A 154 10.60 4.08 -1.14
N MET A 155 9.52 4.13 -1.92
CA MET A 155 8.20 4.43 -1.37
C MET A 155 7.64 3.25 -0.56
N VAL A 156 7.04 3.56 0.60
CA VAL A 156 6.38 2.60 1.49
C VAL A 156 4.87 2.83 1.48
N LYS A 157 4.08 1.76 1.32
CA LYS A 157 2.61 1.81 1.49
C LYS A 157 2.28 1.69 2.99
N LEU A 158 1.92 2.80 3.63
CA LEU A 158 1.47 2.83 5.03
C LEU A 158 -0.05 2.96 5.09
N ARG A 159 -0.75 1.87 5.43
CA ARG A 159 -2.22 1.83 5.62
C ARG A 159 -3.00 2.38 4.41
N GLY A 160 -2.53 2.06 3.20
CA GLY A 160 -3.14 2.51 1.95
C GLY A 160 -2.72 3.90 1.47
N VAL A 161 -1.80 4.58 2.18
CA VAL A 161 -1.21 5.86 1.75
C VAL A 161 0.22 5.60 1.25
N ASN A 162 0.56 6.21 0.11
CA ASN A 162 1.91 6.19 -0.46
C ASN A 162 2.79 7.19 0.29
N ILE A 163 3.83 6.70 0.98
CA ILE A 163 4.73 7.51 1.79
C ILE A 163 6.16 7.36 1.29
N TRP A 164 6.80 8.47 0.95
CA TRP A 164 8.24 8.51 0.69
C TRP A 164 8.98 8.86 1.98
N PRO A 165 9.93 8.03 2.44
CA PRO A 165 10.75 8.33 3.61
C PRO A 165 11.40 9.72 3.57
N GLU A 166 11.79 10.18 2.39
CA GLU A 166 12.35 11.50 2.14
C GLU A 166 11.36 12.61 2.51
N ALA A 167 10.09 12.48 2.12
CA ALA A 167 9.05 13.44 2.49
C ALA A 167 8.77 13.45 4.00
N VAL A 168 8.86 12.29 4.66
CA VAL A 168 8.75 12.20 6.13
C VAL A 168 9.92 12.94 6.79
N GLY A 169 11.13 12.74 6.27
CA GLY A 169 12.36 13.42 6.67
C GLY A 169 12.26 14.94 6.51
N ASP A 170 11.93 15.42 5.32
CA ASP A 170 11.81 16.85 5.02
C ASP A 170 10.83 17.57 5.95
N ILE A 171 9.68 16.95 6.23
CA ILE A 171 8.68 17.52 7.14
C ILE A 171 9.22 17.52 8.58
N ALA A 172 9.80 16.42 9.05
CA ALA A 172 10.31 16.32 10.42
C ALA A 172 11.48 17.27 10.67
N CYS A 173 12.44 17.33 9.73
CA CYS A 173 13.61 18.19 9.80
C CYS A 173 13.28 19.69 9.60
N SER A 174 12.05 20.03 9.20
CA SER A 174 11.56 21.42 9.11
C SER A 174 11.11 22.02 10.46
N VAL A 175 11.09 21.23 11.54
CA VAL A 175 10.71 21.69 12.87
C VAL A 175 11.89 22.40 13.53
N ASP A 176 11.65 23.52 14.23
CA ASP A 176 12.75 24.26 14.86
C ASP A 176 13.51 23.38 15.87
N GLY A 177 14.84 23.41 15.79
CA GLY A 177 15.71 22.63 16.67
C GLY A 177 16.02 21.21 16.21
N THR A 178 15.48 20.74 15.07
CA THR A 178 15.93 19.49 14.45
C THR A 178 17.13 19.70 13.54
N LEU A 179 17.98 18.68 13.43
CA LEU A 179 19.08 18.59 12.48
C LEU A 179 18.65 17.80 11.22
N PRO A 180 19.42 17.86 10.12
CA PRO A 180 19.07 17.19 8.87
C PRO A 180 19.09 15.66 8.95
N ASP A 181 19.79 15.08 9.92
CA ASP A 181 19.93 13.64 10.08
C ASP A 181 18.63 13.00 10.60
N PHE A 182 18.15 12.02 9.86
CA PHE A 182 16.97 11.24 10.24
C PHE A 182 17.08 9.80 9.75
N PHE A 183 16.27 8.92 10.35
CA PHE A 183 16.10 7.54 9.93
C PHE A 183 14.63 7.15 10.02
N VAL A 184 14.08 6.57 8.96
CA VAL A 184 12.70 6.08 8.94
C VAL A 184 12.70 4.57 9.01
N ARG A 185 12.02 4.01 10.03
CA ARG A 185 11.86 2.57 10.21
C ARG A 185 10.42 2.15 10.00
N ALA A 186 10.21 1.17 9.13
CA ALA A 186 8.96 0.41 9.07
C ALA A 186 8.96 -0.71 10.12
N VAL A 187 7.89 -0.79 10.91
CA VAL A 187 7.69 -1.78 11.96
C VAL A 187 6.30 -2.38 11.80
N ARG A 188 6.21 -3.71 11.83
CA ARG A 188 4.91 -4.41 11.89
C ARG A 188 4.61 -4.78 13.34
N ALA A 189 3.54 -4.20 13.91
CA ALA A 189 3.08 -4.47 15.26
C ALA A 189 1.58 -4.79 15.25
N ASN A 190 1.18 -5.91 15.85
CA ASN A 190 -0.23 -6.36 15.91
C ASN A 190 -0.92 -6.40 14.52
N ASN A 191 -0.24 -6.96 13.51
CA ASN A 191 -0.72 -7.01 12.11
C ASN A 191 -0.99 -5.62 11.49
N ARG A 192 -0.30 -4.59 11.97
CA ARG A 192 -0.39 -3.24 11.46
C ARG A 192 0.99 -2.71 11.13
N ASP A 193 1.12 -2.16 9.92
CA ASP A 193 2.32 -1.46 9.53
C ASP A 193 2.32 -0.06 10.18
N GLU A 194 3.45 0.26 10.81
CA GLU A 194 3.76 1.53 11.47
C GLU A 194 5.05 2.08 10.87
N LEU A 195 5.11 3.40 10.68
CA LEU A 195 6.36 4.11 10.41
C LEU A 195 6.76 4.89 11.65
N VAL A 196 8.05 4.80 12.00
CA VAL A 196 8.68 5.60 13.05
C VAL A 196 9.81 6.37 12.42
N ILE A 197 9.78 7.70 12.53
CA ILE A 197 10.93 8.55 12.18
C ILE A 197 11.73 8.88 13.44
N SER A 198 13.03 8.62 13.39
CA SER A 198 14.01 9.16 14.31
C SER A 198 14.62 10.41 13.69
N VAL A 199 14.62 11.54 14.39
CA VAL A 199 15.23 12.80 13.94
C VAL A 199 16.19 13.33 14.99
N VAL A 200 17.37 13.78 14.55
CA VAL A 200 18.41 14.25 15.45
C VAL A 200 18.13 15.68 15.91
N SER A 201 18.42 15.98 17.17
CA SER A 201 18.40 17.34 17.72
C SER A 201 19.57 17.55 18.69
N ASP A 202 20.19 18.72 18.63
CA ASP A 202 21.21 19.19 19.57
C ASP A 202 20.63 20.02 20.74
N ARG A 203 19.30 20.16 20.80
CA ARG A 203 18.60 20.87 21.88
C ARG A 203 18.65 20.11 23.20
N ASP A 204 18.26 20.79 24.28
CA ASP A 204 18.12 20.15 25.59
C ASP A 204 17.07 19.02 25.52
N PRO A 205 17.36 17.80 26.00
CA PRO A 205 16.43 16.68 25.99
C PRO A 205 15.06 16.96 26.64
N SER A 206 14.98 17.95 27.53
CA SER A 206 13.71 18.40 28.09
C SER A 206 12.73 18.94 27.05
N THR A 207 13.21 19.42 25.89
CA THR A 207 12.36 19.93 24.79
C THR A 207 11.91 18.83 23.81
N PHE A 208 12.48 17.62 23.90
CA PHE A 208 12.25 16.56 22.91
C PHE A 208 10.79 16.11 22.87
N ALA A 209 10.09 16.13 23.99
CA ALA A 209 8.68 15.75 24.05
C ALA A 209 7.78 16.72 23.26
N ASP A 210 8.07 18.02 23.35
CA ASP A 210 7.33 19.07 22.65
C ASP A 210 7.65 19.03 21.15
N MET A 211 8.94 18.89 20.80
CA MET A 211 9.39 18.72 19.42
C MET A 211 8.75 17.50 18.76
N ARG A 212 8.78 16.34 19.43
CA ARG A 212 8.11 15.12 18.96
C ARG A 212 6.64 15.39 18.65
N THR A 213 5.94 16.04 19.56
CA THR A 213 4.50 16.33 19.39
C THR A 213 4.26 17.23 18.18
N GLU A 214 5.10 18.23 17.97
CA GLU A 214 5.02 19.12 16.80
C GLU A 214 5.33 18.38 15.49
N ILE A 215 6.36 17.52 15.47
CA ILE A 215 6.71 16.69 14.31
C ILE A 215 5.53 15.77 13.93
N GLU A 216 5.01 15.00 14.89
CA GLU A 216 3.87 14.09 14.66
C GLU A 216 2.65 14.86 14.14
N ARG A 217 2.39 16.05 14.68
CA ARG A 217 1.30 16.93 14.25
C ARG A 217 1.49 17.37 12.79
N ARG A 218 2.68 17.81 12.40
CA ARG A 218 2.98 18.24 11.02
C ARG A 218 2.89 17.07 10.03
N LEU A 219 3.44 15.91 10.39
CA LEU A 219 3.36 14.70 9.57
C LEU A 219 1.91 14.30 9.32
N GLN A 220 1.08 14.25 10.36
CA GLN A 220 -0.34 13.95 10.22
C GLN A 220 -1.09 14.97 9.37
N GLN A 221 -0.75 16.26 9.47
CA GLN A 221 -1.40 17.33 8.69
C GLN A 221 -1.05 17.29 7.21
N GLN A 222 0.22 17.02 6.87
CA GLN A 222 0.70 17.08 5.49
C GLN A 222 0.55 15.75 4.76
N LEU A 223 0.74 14.62 5.45
CA LEU A 223 0.72 13.28 4.84
C LEU A 223 -0.61 12.54 5.07
N GLY A 224 -1.50 13.08 5.90
CA GLY A 224 -2.81 12.48 6.16
C GLY A 224 -2.79 11.19 6.98
N VAL A 225 -1.62 10.71 7.40
CA VAL A 225 -1.45 9.49 8.22
C VAL A 225 -0.58 9.77 9.44
N LYS A 226 -0.92 9.12 10.56
CA LYS A 226 -0.14 9.23 11.79
C LYS A 226 1.16 8.44 11.65
N ILE A 227 2.27 9.14 11.77
CA ILE A 227 3.63 8.61 11.83
C ILE A 227 4.20 8.98 13.20
N ALA A 228 4.79 8.02 13.91
CA ALA A 228 5.37 8.26 15.22
C ALA A 228 6.76 8.90 15.07
N ALA A 229 7.13 9.80 15.98
CA ALA A 229 8.44 10.43 15.97
C ALA A 229 9.25 10.11 17.24
N VAL A 230 10.56 10.02 17.08
CA VAL A 230 11.54 9.95 18.17
C VAL A 230 12.58 11.03 17.92
N VAL A 231 12.77 11.92 18.89
CA VAL A 231 13.86 12.90 18.85
C VAL A 231 15.04 12.29 19.59
N VAL A 232 16.19 12.24 18.92
CA VAL A 232 17.39 11.56 19.38
C VAL A 232 18.58 12.52 19.42
N ARG A 233 19.62 12.17 20.17
CA ARG A 233 20.85 12.97 20.21
C ARG A 233 21.75 12.68 19.01
N PRO A 234 22.68 13.59 18.67
CA PRO A 234 23.73 13.29 17.70
C PRO A 234 24.50 12.02 18.10
N GLY A 235 24.73 11.12 17.14
CA GLY A 235 25.39 9.83 17.38
C GLY A 235 24.45 8.65 17.66
N GLU A 236 23.17 8.87 17.99
CA GLU A 236 22.26 7.78 18.39
C GLU A 236 21.67 7.00 17.20
N ILE A 237 21.80 7.52 15.97
CA ILE A 237 21.31 6.84 14.74
C ILE A 237 22.42 6.51 13.74
N ASP A 238 23.68 6.82 14.05
CA ASP A 238 24.81 6.67 13.13
C ASP A 238 24.95 5.22 12.63
N ASP A 239 24.72 4.23 13.51
CA ASP A 239 24.75 2.79 13.18
C ASP A 239 23.61 2.37 12.21
N LEU A 240 22.58 3.20 12.04
CA LEU A 240 21.42 2.94 11.18
C LEU A 240 21.49 3.70 9.85
N THR A 241 22.30 4.76 9.79
CA THR A 241 22.49 5.61 8.61
C THR A 241 23.80 5.29 7.86
N GLY A 242 24.53 4.26 8.29
CA GLY A 242 25.82 3.81 7.74
C GLY A 242 25.73 2.81 6.59
#